data_AF-A0A9E1V3H7-F1
#
_entry.id   AF-A0A9E1V3H7-F1
#
_cell.length_a   1.000
_cell.length_b   1.000
_cell.length_c   1.000
_cell.angle_alpha   90.00
_cell.angle_beta   90.00
_cell.angle_gamma   90.00
#
_symmetry.space_group_name_H-M   'P 1'
#
loop_
_entity.id
_entity.type
_entity.pdbx_description
1 polymer ?
#
loop_
_entity_poly.entity_id
_entity_poly.type
_entity_poly.pdbx_seq_one_letter_code
_entity_poly.pdbx_strand_id
1 'polypeptide(L)'
;MLVDAGATTRSSAKDPEFLEIWKPFAPDTIPALIAEGKTVFVDVTADWCITCLVNKAVVLSNDEVLAKLKTGNVVAMQADWTLPDDTIAD
;
A
#
# COMPACT_ATOMS: atom_id res chain seq x y z
N MET A 1 -26.28 7.65 -9.99
CA MET A 1 -25.54 6.51 -9.44
C MET A 1 -24.76 5.89 -10.58
N LEU A 2 -23.67 6.55 -10.97
CA LEU A 2 -22.77 6.03 -11.99
C LEU A 2 -21.81 5.10 -11.24
N VAL A 3 -21.96 3.81 -11.46
CA VAL A 3 -20.92 2.83 -11.14
C VAL A 3 -19.93 2.90 -12.29
N ASP A 4 -18.89 3.73 -12.14
CA ASP A 4 -17.79 3.68 -13.09
C ASP A 4 -17.06 2.36 -12.87
N ALA A 5 -17.24 1.46 -13.84
CA ALA A 5 -16.39 0.30 -14.05
C ALA A 5 -14.98 0.79 -14.43
N GLY A 6 -14.20 1.15 -13.42
CA GLY A 6 -12.85 1.71 -13.54
C GLY A 6 -11.74 0.69 -13.28
N ALA A 7 -11.89 -0.55 -13.74
CA ALA A 7 -10.75 -1.47 -13.85
C ALA A 7 -9.97 -1.12 -15.13
N THR A 8 -9.22 -0.02 -15.09
CA THR A 8 -8.26 0.32 -16.15
C THR A 8 -7.13 1.21 -15.59
N THR A 9 -6.08 0.54 -15.11
CA THR A 9 -4.66 0.94 -15.18
C THR A 9 -4.30 2.44 -15.13
N ARG A 10 -3.85 2.90 -13.96
CA ARG A 10 -2.73 3.87 -13.80
C ARG A 10 -2.37 3.99 -12.32
N SER A 11 -1.29 3.29 -11.93
CA SER A 11 -0.58 3.30 -10.66
C SER A 11 -1.13 4.27 -9.59
N SER A 12 -1.79 3.73 -8.57
CA SER A 12 -2.22 4.45 -7.37
C SER A 12 -1.07 5.20 -6.68
N ALA A 13 0.19 4.82 -6.96
CA ALA A 13 1.41 5.43 -6.44
C ALA A 13 1.57 6.94 -6.72
N LYS A 14 0.78 7.53 -7.62
CA LYS A 14 0.81 8.97 -7.91
C LYS A 14 -0.44 9.74 -7.48
N ASP A 15 -1.43 9.03 -6.94
CA ASP A 15 -2.67 9.63 -6.47
C ASP A 15 -2.43 10.30 -5.09
N PRO A 16 -2.71 11.62 -4.93
CA PRO A 16 -2.56 12.30 -3.65
C PRO A 16 -3.38 11.66 -2.52
N GLU A 17 -4.56 11.11 -2.82
CA GLU A 17 -5.42 10.46 -1.82
C GLU A 17 -4.80 9.15 -1.34
N PHE A 18 -4.18 8.39 -2.26
CA PHE A 18 -3.38 7.22 -1.91
C PHE A 18 -2.16 7.59 -1.06
N LEU A 19 -1.42 8.63 -1.47
CA LEU A 19 -0.19 9.10 -0.82
C LEU A 19 -0.40 9.71 0.58
N GLU A 20 -1.64 10.01 0.97
CA GLU A 20 -1.95 10.45 2.33
C GLU A 20 -1.57 9.39 3.38
N ILE A 21 -1.67 8.10 3.00
CA ILE A 21 -1.40 6.96 3.90
C ILE A 21 -0.31 6.07 3.31
N TRP A 22 -0.48 5.68 2.05
CA TRP A 22 0.32 4.65 1.39
C TRP A 22 1.40 5.30 0.53
N LYS A 23 2.65 5.02 0.83
CA LYS A 23 3.77 5.38 -0.05
C LYS A 23 4.02 4.28 -1.07
N PRO A 24 4.58 4.61 -2.25
CA PRO A 24 5.11 3.58 -3.14
C PRO A 24 6.18 2.76 -2.41
N PHE A 25 6.26 1.46 -2.70
CA PHE A 25 7.32 0.62 -2.15
C PHE A 25 8.71 1.15 -2.55
N ALA A 26 9.55 1.37 -1.54
CA ALA A 26 10.92 1.89 -1.68
C ALA A 26 11.84 1.13 -0.71
N PRO A 27 12.21 -0.12 -1.03
CA PRO A 27 12.87 -1.03 -0.10
C PRO A 27 14.24 -0.52 0.38
N ASP A 28 14.93 0.25 -0.45
CA ASP A 28 16.20 0.92 -0.13
C ASP A 28 16.09 1.94 1.02
N THR A 29 14.91 2.52 1.24
CA THR A 29 14.66 3.47 2.33
C THR A 29 14.36 2.81 3.68
N ILE A 30 13.95 1.54 3.68
CA ILE A 30 13.47 0.82 4.87
C ILE A 30 14.53 0.77 5.98
N PRO A 31 15.81 0.45 5.71
CA PRO A 31 16.84 0.42 6.76
C PRO A 31 17.00 1.76 7.50
N ALA A 32 16.91 2.88 6.77
CA ALA A 32 17.01 4.21 7.37
C ALA A 32 15.79 4.51 8.26
N LEU A 33 14.58 4.20 7.78
CA LEU A 33 13.35 4.38 8.55
C LEU A 33 13.36 3.56 9.86
N ILE A 34 13.86 2.32 9.80
CA ILE A 34 14.04 1.47 10.99
C ILE A 34 15.07 2.09 11.94
N ALA A 35 16.20 2.58 11.42
CA ALA A 35 17.22 3.26 12.24
C ALA A 35 16.68 4.54 12.91
N GLU A 36 15.71 5.21 12.30
CA GLU A 36 14.96 6.35 12.87
C GLU A 36 13.89 5.92 13.91
N GLY A 37 13.73 4.62 14.15
CA GLY A 37 12.76 4.08 15.11
C GLY A 37 11.33 3.96 14.58
N LYS A 38 11.14 4.09 13.27
CA LYS A 38 9.82 3.93 12.62
C LYS A 38 9.44 2.47 12.50
N THR A 39 8.15 2.20 12.58
CA THR A 39 7.55 0.94 12.11
C THR A 39 7.24 1.08 10.63
N VAL A 40 7.77 0.18 9.80
CA VAL A 40 7.43 0.11 8.38
C VAL A 40 6.37 -0.97 8.18
N PHE A 41 5.20 -0.61 7.65
CA PHE A 41 4.13 -1.54 7.29
C PHE A 41 4.08 -1.65 5.77
N VAL A 42 4.23 -2.86 5.23
CA VAL A 42 4.20 -3.09 3.78
C VAL A 42 2.99 -3.95 3.42
N ASP A 43 2.10 -3.40 2.60
CA ASP A 43 1.04 -4.15 1.92
C ASP A 43 1.58 -4.66 0.58
N VAL A 44 1.92 -5.94 0.51
CA VAL A 44 2.27 -6.60 -0.77
C VAL A 44 0.98 -7.12 -1.39
N THR A 45 0.64 -6.62 -2.57
CA THR A 45 -0.67 -6.82 -3.20
C THR A 45 -0.56 -7.22 -4.66
N ALA A 46 -1.66 -7.66 -5.24
CA ALA A 46 -1.82 -7.88 -6.67
C ALA A 46 -3.30 -7.90 -7.06
N ASP A 47 -3.64 -7.42 -8.25
CA ASP A 47 -5.02 -7.41 -8.76
C ASP A 47 -5.61 -8.82 -8.91
N TRP A 48 -4.76 -9.81 -9.17
CA TRP A 48 -5.15 -11.22 -9.30
C TRP A 48 -5.25 -11.96 -7.95
N CYS A 49 -4.88 -11.32 -6.83
CA CYS A 49 -4.85 -11.93 -5.51
C CYS A 49 -6.18 -11.72 -4.76
N ILE A 50 -7.06 -12.74 -4.80
CA ILE A 50 -8.39 -12.68 -4.15
C ILE A 50 -8.30 -12.37 -2.65
N THR A 51 -7.34 -12.95 -1.94
CA THR A 51 -7.14 -12.67 -0.50
C THR A 51 -6.70 -11.24 -0.24
N CYS A 52 -5.90 -10.65 -1.15
CA CYS A 52 -5.47 -9.26 -1.07
C CYS A 52 -6.65 -8.32 -1.25
N LEU A 53 -7.52 -8.59 -2.23
CA LEU A 53 -8.75 -7.84 -2.45
C LEU A 53 -9.68 -7.89 -1.22
N VAL A 54 -9.87 -9.08 -0.64
CA VAL A 54 -10.69 -9.23 0.58
C VAL A 54 -10.05 -8.51 1.77
N ASN A 55 -8.75 -8.69 2.00
CA ASN A 55 -8.03 -8.01 3.09
C ASN A 55 -8.11 -6.48 2.96
N LYS A 56 -7.96 -5.95 1.74
CA LYS A 56 -8.11 -4.53 1.47
C LYS A 56 -9.52 -4.04 1.79
N ALA A 57 -10.53 -4.81 1.36
CA ALA A 57 -11.93 -4.43 1.52
C ALA A 57 -12.43 -4.50 2.97
N VAL A 58 -11.90 -5.40 3.80
CA VAL A 58 -12.44 -5.64 5.16
C VAL A 58 -11.50 -5.24 6.29
N VAL A 59 -10.18 -5.15 6.04
CA VAL A 59 -9.17 -4.80 7.04
C VAL A 59 -8.55 -3.45 6.73
N LEU A 60 -7.94 -3.28 5.56
CA LEU A 60 -7.15 -2.08 5.26
C LEU A 60 -8.00 -0.84 4.94
N SER A 61 -9.30 -1.02 4.65
CA SER A 61 -10.28 0.06 4.52
C SER A 61 -10.92 0.48 5.85
N ASN A 62 -10.64 -0.24 6.94
CA ASN A 62 -11.24 0.03 8.24
C ASN A 62 -10.65 1.32 8.84
N ASP A 63 -11.51 2.24 9.27
CA ASP A 63 -11.11 3.54 9.82
C ASP A 63 -10.14 3.45 11.02
N GLU A 64 -10.31 2.45 11.89
CA GLU A 64 -9.40 2.25 13.02
C GLU A 64 -8.01 1.82 12.55
N VAL A 65 -7.94 0.91 11.58
CA VAL A 65 -6.68 0.47 10.96
C VAL A 65 -6.01 1.64 10.24
N LEU A 66 -6.77 2.39 9.43
CA LEU A 66 -6.28 3.58 8.74
C LEU A 66 -5.76 4.63 9.72
N ALA A 67 -6.46 4.87 10.84
CA ALA A 67 -6.01 5.79 11.87
C ALA A 67 -4.68 5.36 12.51
N LYS A 68 -4.44 4.05 12.69
CA LYS A 68 -3.16 3.51 13.17
C LYS A 68 -2.04 3.69 12.13
N LEU A 69 -2.34 3.46 10.85
CA LEU A 69 -1.38 3.63 9.76
C LEU A 69 -1.00 5.11 9.55
N LYS A 70 -1.92 6.05 9.82
CA LYS A 70 -1.66 7.51 9.80
C LYS A 70 -0.83 8.02 10.97
N THR A 71 -0.52 7.18 11.96
CA THR A 71 0.30 7.64 13.10
C THR A 71 1.70 8.01 12.64
N GLY A 72 2.27 9.10 13.16
CA GLY A 72 3.57 9.60 12.71
C GLY A 72 4.77 8.66 12.97
N ASN A 73 4.56 7.54 13.65
CA ASN A 73 5.59 6.51 13.84
C ASN A 73 5.49 5.33 12.85
N VAL A 74 4.42 5.27 12.06
CA VAL A 74 4.25 4.25 11.02
C VAL A 74 4.54 4.87 9.65
N VAL A 75 5.27 4.14 8.84
CA VAL A 75 5.39 4.41 7.40
C VAL A 75 4.72 3.25 6.67
N ALA A 76 3.54 3.49 6.11
CA ALA A 76 2.86 2.51 5.30
C ALA A 76 3.33 2.60 3.83
N MET A 77 3.67 1.46 3.25
CA MET A 77 4.10 1.30 1.87
C MET A 77 3.23 0.24 1.20
N GLN A 78 3.02 0.36 -0.11
CA GLN A 78 2.39 -0.68 -0.90
C GLN A 78 3.30 -1.13 -2.05
N ALA A 79 3.48 -2.45 -2.15
CA ALA A 79 4.21 -3.11 -3.22
C ALA A 79 3.20 -3.82 -4.12
N ASP A 80 3.06 -3.39 -5.37
CA ASP A 80 2.09 -3.94 -6.33
C ASP A 80 2.78 -4.96 -7.26
N TRP A 81 2.54 -6.24 -7.00
CA TRP A 81 2.96 -7.36 -7.83
C TRP A 81 1.82 -7.86 -8.72
N THR A 82 1.06 -6.94 -9.32
CA THR A 82 0.16 -7.33 -10.40
C THR A 82 0.94 -7.85 -11.61
N LEU A 83 2.11 -7.24 -11.87
CA LEU A 83 3.10 -7.70 -12.84
C LEU A 83 4.39 -8.10 -12.11
N PRO A 84 5.21 -9.00 -12.67
CA PRO A 84 6.52 -9.32 -12.10
C PRO A 84 7.35 -8.06 -11.89
N ASP A 85 7.92 -7.92 -10.70
CA ASP A 85 8.75 -6.79 -10.29
C ASP A 85 9.90 -7.33 -9.43
N ASP A 86 11.13 -7.25 -9.95
CA ASP A 86 12.33 -7.75 -9.28
C ASP A 86 12.55 -7.03 -7.94
N THR A 87 12.13 -5.77 -7.81
CA THR A 87 12.26 -5.04 -6.54
C THR A 87 11.43 -5.64 -5.40
N ILE A 88 10.39 -6.40 -5.73
CA ILE A 88 9.53 -7.10 -4.77
C ILE A 88 9.93 -8.59 -4.67
N ALA A 89 10.48 -9.17 -5.74
CA ALA A 89 10.74 -10.60 -5.89
C ALA A 89 12.08 -11.11 -5.36
N ASP A 90 13.03 -10.21 -5.17
CA ASP A 90 14.41 -10.51 -4.80
C ASP A 90 14.61 -10.92 -3.33
#